data_AF-A0A256GGG1-F1
#
_entry.id   AF-A0A256GGG1-F1
#
_cell.length_a   1.000
_cell.length_b   1.000
_cell.length_c   1.000
_cell.angle_alpha   90.00
_cell.angle_beta   90.00
_cell.angle_gamma   90.00
#
_symmetry.space_group_name_H-M   'P 1'
#
loop_
_entity.id
_entity.type
_entity.pdbx_description
1 polymer ?
#
loop_
_entity_poly.entity_id
_entity_poly.type
_entity_poly.pdbx_seq_one_letter_code
_entity_poly.pdbx_strand_id
1 'polypeptide(L)'
;MGGVDNAAYKKLPGGLIFQTGSVTQTGTDYRINFPSAFPTACMWVKARSTYPIEGIQYLGIATTGKTASGVDIRVRNMVNGGTVQPQGSVPVEWFAVGY
;
A
#
# COMPACT_ATOMS: atom_id res chain seq x y z
N MET A 1 -12.05 -2.63 10.50
CA MET A 1 -11.57 -1.86 9.32
C MET A 1 -10.13 -1.50 9.59
N GLY A 2 -9.22 -1.86 8.71
CA GLY A 2 -7.78 -1.61 8.90
C GLY A 2 -7.47 -0.12 8.74
N GLY A 3 -7.10 0.54 9.83
CA GLY A 3 -6.67 1.94 9.81
C GLY A 3 -5.33 2.09 9.08
N VAL A 4 -5.11 3.25 8.47
CA VAL A 4 -3.78 3.68 8.03
C VAL A 4 -3.06 4.33 9.20
N ASP A 5 -1.82 3.91 9.43
CA ASP A 5 -0.94 4.40 10.48
C ASP A 5 0.02 5.47 9.91
N ASN A 6 0.41 6.46 10.71
CA ASN A 6 1.37 7.50 10.32
C ASN A 6 1.03 8.22 8.99
N ALA A 7 -0.25 8.42 8.73
CA ALA A 7 -0.71 8.93 7.45
C ALA A 7 -0.62 10.47 7.39
N ALA A 8 -0.14 11.00 6.27
CA ALA A 8 0.04 12.43 6.05
C ALA A 8 -0.32 12.82 4.62
N TYR A 9 -0.66 14.09 4.41
CA TYR A 9 -0.82 14.63 3.05
C TYR A 9 -0.35 16.07 2.94
N LYS A 10 0.03 16.45 1.71
CA LYS A 10 0.36 17.83 1.35
C LYS A 10 -0.26 18.16 -0.01
N LYS A 11 -1.04 19.24 -0.05
CA LYS A 11 -1.45 19.89 -1.29
C LYS A 11 -0.35 20.85 -1.74
N LEU A 12 0.01 20.78 -3.01
CA LEU A 12 0.96 21.65 -3.67
C LEU A 12 0.22 22.76 -4.43
N PRO A 13 0.88 23.91 -4.69
CA PRO A 13 0.39 24.87 -5.67
C PRO A 13 0.10 24.16 -7.00
N GLY A 14 -1.02 24.51 -7.64
CA GLY A 14 -1.46 23.85 -8.88
C GLY A 14 -2.33 22.60 -8.68
N GLY A 15 -2.65 22.22 -7.44
CA GLY A 15 -3.69 21.23 -7.15
C GLY A 15 -3.19 19.78 -6.98
N LEU A 16 -1.91 19.52 -7.23
CA LEU A 16 -1.32 18.20 -6.96
C LEU A 16 -1.31 17.90 -5.45
N ILE A 17 -1.60 16.66 -5.08
CA ILE A 17 -1.66 16.19 -3.71
C ILE A 17 -0.74 14.99 -3.57
N PHE A 18 0.10 15.01 -2.54
CA PHE A 18 0.87 13.86 -2.10
C PHE A 18 0.25 13.31 -0.82
N GLN A 19 0.10 11.99 -0.74
CA GLN A 19 -0.35 11.29 0.45
C GLN A 19 0.60 10.16 0.77
N THR A 20 0.91 9.98 2.05
CA THR A 20 1.82 8.94 2.54
C THR A 20 1.19 8.23 3.71
N GLY A 21 1.67 7.02 4.00
CA GLY A 21 1.36 6.35 5.26
C GLY A 21 1.98 4.98 5.33
N SER A 22 1.70 4.32 6.44
CA SER A 22 2.03 2.92 6.69
C SER A 22 0.80 2.16 7.13
N VAL A 23 0.85 0.84 7.08
CA VAL A 23 -0.17 -0.02 7.66
C VAL A 23 0.43 -1.39 7.95
N THR A 24 0.04 -1.98 9.08
CA THR A 24 0.20 -3.42 9.31
C THR A 24 -1.17 -4.05 9.46
N GLN A 25 -1.55 -4.92 8.53
CA GLN A 25 -2.80 -5.68 8.60
C GLN A 25 -2.51 -7.16 8.80
N THR A 26 -3.35 -7.85 9.56
CA THR A 26 -3.33 -9.32 9.67
C THR A 26 -3.80 -10.00 8.38
N GLY A 27 -4.60 -9.30 7.58
CA GLY A 27 -5.07 -9.75 6.27
C GLY A 27 -3.97 -9.78 5.20
N THR A 28 -4.18 -10.61 4.18
CA THR A 28 -3.25 -10.81 3.05
C THR A 28 -3.65 -10.00 1.81
N ASP A 29 -4.95 -9.74 1.68
CA ASP A 29 -5.59 -8.88 0.70
C ASP A 29 -6.45 -7.87 1.46
N TYR A 30 -6.22 -6.58 1.28
CA TYR A 30 -6.94 -5.53 2.00
C TYR A 30 -6.91 -4.20 1.27
N ARG A 31 -7.81 -3.30 1.63
CA ARG A 31 -7.89 -1.95 1.07
C ARG A 31 -7.21 -0.94 1.99
N ILE A 32 -6.35 -0.12 1.43
CA ILE A 32 -5.85 1.12 2.04
C ILE A 32 -6.78 2.24 1.61
N ASN A 33 -7.41 2.92 2.58
CA ASN A 33 -8.13 4.16 2.32
C ASN A 33 -7.17 5.34 2.49
N PHE A 34 -7.18 6.27 1.54
CA PHE A 34 -6.36 7.49 1.65
C PHE A 34 -6.93 8.41 2.74
N PRO A 35 -6.08 9.13 3.49
CA PRO A 35 -6.50 10.12 4.50
C PRO A 35 -7.49 11.15 3.97
N SER A 36 -7.36 11.52 2.71
CA SER A 36 -8.30 12.37 1.99
C SER A 36 -8.55 11.78 0.60
N ALA A 37 -9.78 11.85 0.10
CA ALA A 37 -10.01 11.53 -1.31
C ALA A 37 -9.28 12.56 -2.20
N PHE A 38 -8.60 12.08 -3.24
CA PHE A 38 -8.15 12.98 -4.30
C PHE A 38 -9.39 13.58 -4.98
N PRO A 39 -9.52 14.91 -5.08
CA PRO A 39 -10.72 15.56 -5.61
C PRO A 39 -11.17 15.05 -6.98
N THR A 40 -10.22 14.69 -7.84
CA THR A 40 -10.48 14.15 -9.18
C THR A 40 -10.03 12.70 -9.28
N ALA A 41 -8.74 12.43 -9.07
CA ALA A 41 -8.18 11.10 -9.30
C ALA A 41 -6.87 10.83 -8.53
N CYS A 42 -6.70 9.58 -8.12
CA CYS A 42 -5.38 9.04 -7.77
C CYS A 42 -4.65 8.67 -9.06
N MET A 43 -3.65 9.46 -9.46
CA MET A 43 -2.85 9.19 -10.65
C MET A 43 -1.94 7.98 -10.44
N TRP A 44 -1.31 7.90 -9.28
CA TRP A 44 -0.28 6.90 -9.01
C TRP A 44 -0.22 6.52 -7.54
N VAL A 45 0.12 5.26 -7.28
CA VAL A 45 0.36 4.76 -5.93
C VAL A 45 1.37 3.63 -5.99
N LYS A 46 2.34 3.66 -5.06
CA LYS A 46 3.23 2.54 -4.79
C LYS A 46 3.18 2.18 -3.33
N ALA A 47 3.31 0.89 -3.10
CA ALA A 47 3.45 0.29 -1.79
C ALA A 47 4.73 -0.55 -1.77
N ARG A 48 5.39 -0.59 -0.61
CA ARG A 48 6.56 -1.42 -0.36
C ARG A 48 6.44 -2.06 1.01
N SER A 49 7.07 -3.21 1.18
CA SER A 49 7.16 -3.86 2.48
C SER A 49 8.34 -3.29 3.26
N THR A 50 8.21 -3.22 4.58
CA THR A 50 9.35 -3.06 5.50
C THR A 50 9.61 -4.32 6.33
N TYR A 51 8.98 -5.44 5.96
CA TYR A 51 9.20 -6.73 6.61
C TYR A 51 10.64 -7.19 6.39
N PRO A 52 11.36 -7.64 7.45
CA PRO A 52 12.70 -8.19 7.30
C PRO A 52 12.60 -9.55 6.60
N ILE A 53 13.02 -9.59 5.34
CA ILE A 53 13.09 -10.85 4.57
C ILE A 53 14.40 -11.55 4.93
N GLU A 54 14.31 -12.81 5.37
CA GLU A 54 15.47 -13.64 5.70
C GLU A 54 15.66 -14.76 4.67
N GLY A 55 16.92 -15.11 4.38
CA GLY A 55 17.25 -16.23 3.48
C GLY A 55 16.76 -16.05 2.04
N ILE A 56 16.40 -17.16 1.38
CA ILE A 56 15.89 -17.17 0.00
C ILE A 56 14.36 -17.02 0.06
N GLN A 57 13.90 -15.78 0.22
CA GLN A 57 12.49 -15.44 0.30
C GLN A 57 12.18 -14.27 -0.63
N TYR A 58 11.04 -14.33 -1.31
CA TYR A 58 10.47 -13.21 -2.06
C TYR A 58 9.14 -12.80 -1.47
N LEU A 59 9.02 -11.52 -1.11
CA LEU A 59 7.78 -10.92 -0.65
C LEU A 59 7.29 -9.90 -1.68
N GLY A 60 6.25 -10.29 -2.43
CA GLY A 60 5.62 -9.46 -3.44
C GLY A 60 4.46 -8.65 -2.87
N ILE A 61 4.41 -7.36 -3.22
CA ILE A 61 3.26 -6.48 -2.99
C ILE A 61 2.74 -6.00 -4.33
N ALA A 62 1.45 -6.21 -4.56
CA ALA A 62 0.74 -5.65 -5.70
C ALA A 62 -0.27 -4.59 -5.25
N THR A 63 -0.37 -3.51 -6.03
CA THR A 63 -1.40 -2.48 -5.90
C THR A 63 -2.42 -2.64 -7.03
N THR A 64 -3.70 -2.79 -6.68
CA THR A 64 -4.83 -2.91 -7.65
C THR A 64 -6.00 -2.04 -7.20
N GLY A 65 -7.09 -1.99 -7.97
CA GLY A 65 -8.34 -1.34 -7.51
C GLY A 65 -8.19 0.13 -7.07
N LYS A 66 -7.24 0.85 -7.69
CA LYS A 66 -6.94 2.25 -7.40
C LYS A 66 -8.15 3.12 -7.76
N THR A 67 -8.63 3.87 -6.79
CA THR A 67 -9.68 4.89 -6.96
C THR A 67 -9.19 6.22 -6.36
N ALA A 68 -10.02 7.27 -6.43
CA ALA A 68 -9.75 8.54 -5.78
C ALA A 68 -9.61 8.43 -4.24
N SER A 69 -10.20 7.40 -3.62
CA SER A 69 -10.28 7.24 -2.16
C SER A 69 -9.39 6.14 -1.59
N GLY A 70 -8.73 5.34 -2.42
CA GLY A 70 -7.88 4.27 -1.91
C GLY A 70 -7.32 3.34 -2.98
N VAL A 71 -6.63 2.30 -2.52
CA VAL A 71 -6.02 1.27 -3.34
C VAL A 71 -6.11 -0.08 -2.61
N ASP A 72 -6.25 -1.16 -3.37
CA ASP A 72 -6.21 -2.51 -2.84
C ASP A 72 -4.77 -3.02 -2.85
N ILE A 73 -4.38 -3.65 -1.75
CA ILE A 73 -3.08 -4.27 -1.53
C ILE A 73 -3.26 -5.77 -1.50
N ARG A 74 -2.33 -6.47 -2.17
CA ARG A 74 -2.21 -7.91 -2.15
C ARG A 74 -0.77 -8.29 -1.82
N VAL A 75 -0.59 -9.10 -0.78
CA VAL A 75 0.74 -9.52 -0.30
C VAL A 75 0.93 -11.02 -0.51
N ARG A 76 2.02 -11.39 -1.17
CA ARG A 76 2.35 -12.78 -1.52
C ARG A 76 3.78 -13.11 -1.15
N ASN A 77 3.99 -14.29 -0.61
CA ASN A 77 5.29 -14.80 -0.21
C ASN A 77 5.64 -16.05 -1.02
N MET A 78 6.91 -16.20 -1.36
CA MET A 78 7.49 -17.39 -1.97
C MET A 78 8.82 -17.68 -1.29
N VAL A 79 8.96 -18.87 -0.72
CA VAL A 79 10.16 -19.31 -0.01
C VAL A 79 10.87 -20.34 -0.87
N ASN A 80 12.18 -20.15 -1.09
CA ASN A 80 13.06 -21.04 -1.85
C ASN A 80 12.53 -21.42 -3.25
N GLY A 81 11.94 -20.45 -3.97
CA GLY A 81 11.37 -20.66 -5.30
C GLY A 81 10.13 -21.57 -5.34
N GLY A 82 9.53 -21.86 -4.18
CA GLY A 82 8.37 -22.74 -4.04
C GLY A 82 7.02 -22.08 -4.37
N THR A 83 5.95 -22.61 -3.80
CA THR A 83 4.59 -22.14 -4.02
C THR A 83 4.39 -20.70 -3.54
N VAL A 84 3.73 -19.88 -4.37
CA VAL A 84 3.28 -18.54 -3.98
C VAL A 84 2.09 -18.67 -3.04
N GLN A 85 2.21 -18.12 -1.84
CA GLN A 85 1.16 -18.17 -0.81
C GLN A 85 0.82 -16.77 -0.26
N PRO A 86 -0.41 -16.57 0.25
CA PRO A 86 -0.77 -15.34 0.94
C PRO A 86 0.11 -15.10 2.18
N GLN A 87 0.48 -13.85 2.44
CA GLN A 87 1.21 -13.46 3.65
C GLN A 87 0.50 -12.33 4.38
N GLY A 88 0.08 -12.58 5.62
CA GLY A 88 -0.50 -11.58 6.51
C GLY A 88 0.56 -10.94 7.41
N SER A 89 0.15 -9.92 8.17
CA SER A 89 0.97 -9.22 9.16
C SER A 89 2.27 -8.64 8.60
N VAL A 90 2.21 -8.18 7.34
CA VAL A 90 3.33 -7.52 6.66
C VAL A 90 3.17 -6.01 6.83
N PRO A 91 4.14 -5.33 7.45
CA PRO A 91 4.19 -3.87 7.45
C PRO A 91 4.39 -3.37 6.01
N VAL A 92 3.53 -2.44 5.61
CA VAL A 92 3.52 -1.82 4.29
C VAL A 92 3.60 -0.31 4.45
N GLU A 93 4.51 0.32 3.74
CA GLU A 93 4.54 1.76 3.52
C GLU A 93 4.05 2.09 2.12
N TRP A 94 3.40 3.23 1.95
CA TRP A 94 2.85 3.65 0.67
C TRP A 94 2.99 5.15 0.43
N PHE A 95 3.02 5.48 -0.86
CA PHE A 95 3.03 6.85 -1.36
C PHE A 95 2.08 6.95 -2.55
N ALA A 96 1.18 7.93 -2.51
CA ALA A 96 0.18 8.18 -3.54
C ALA A 96 0.21 9.63 -4.01
N VAL A 97 -0.09 9.82 -5.29
CA VAL A 97 -0.13 11.12 -5.97
C VAL A 97 -1.43 11.23 -6.75
N GLY A 98 -2.06 12.40 -6.68
CA GLY A 98 -3.30 12.70 -7.38
C GLY A 98 -3.64 14.19 -7.31
N TYR A 99 -4.84 14.54 -7.74
CA TYR A 99 -5.38 15.90 -7.72
C TYR A 99 -6.91 15.87 -7.68
#